data_AF-A0A7V8GMA6-F1
#
_entry.id   AF-A0A7V8GMA6-F1
#
_cell.length_a   1.000
_cell.length_b   1.000
_cell.length_c   1.000
_cell.angle_alpha   90.00
_cell.angle_beta   90.00
_cell.angle_gamma   90.00
#
_symmetry.space_group_name_H-M   'P 1'
#
loop_
_entity.id
_entity.type
_entity.pdbx_description
1 polymer ?
#
loop_
_entity_poly.entity_id
_entity_poly.type
_entity_poly.pdbx_seq_one_letter_code
_entity_poly.pdbx_strand_id
1 'polypeptide(L)'
;MPKGKPERRAPPPADPAAARAGLTPAQLNTLEAMEIFRWRLAFVRRPMFMAPIPVLFDADNTRYVVIQEDGSLDEHPTLKLRS
;
A
#
# COMPACT_ATOMS: atom_id res chain seq x y z
N MET A 1 -12.45 -20.03 35.73
CA MET A 1 -12.82 -19.56 34.37
C MET A 1 -11.57 -18.99 33.70
N PRO A 2 -10.96 -19.63 32.68
CA PRO A 2 -9.87 -19.00 31.95
C PRO A 2 -10.44 -18.03 30.92
N LYS A 3 -9.94 -16.79 30.95
CA LYS A 3 -10.35 -15.67 30.09
C LYS A 3 -9.59 -15.80 28.77
N GLY A 4 -10.29 -16.13 27.68
CA GLY A 4 -9.71 -16.24 26.34
C GLY A 4 -9.04 -14.93 25.92
N LYS A 5 -7.79 -15.01 25.46
CA LYS A 5 -7.10 -13.89 24.82
C LYS A 5 -7.91 -13.49 23.57
N PRO A 6 -8.11 -12.20 23.27
CA PRO A 6 -8.75 -11.83 22.03
C PRO A 6 -7.80 -12.26 20.90
N GLU A 7 -8.18 -13.33 20.19
CA GLU A 7 -7.61 -13.66 18.89
C GLU A 7 -7.89 -12.46 17.98
N ARG A 8 -6.91 -11.56 17.91
CA ARG A 8 -6.86 -10.51 16.91
C ARG A 8 -6.77 -11.23 15.58
N ARG A 9 -7.93 -11.41 14.94
CA ARG A 9 -8.13 -11.96 13.60
C ARG A 9 -7.05 -11.35 12.70
N ALA A 10 -5.98 -12.10 12.43
CA ALA A 10 -5.03 -11.70 11.42
C ALA A 10 -5.84 -11.63 10.12
N PRO A 11 -5.89 -10.49 9.42
CA PRO A 11 -6.48 -10.48 8.11
C PRO A 11 -5.76 -11.56 7.29
N PRO A 12 -6.49 -12.37 6.50
CA PRO A 12 -5.84 -13.33 5.61
C PRO A 12 -4.78 -12.60 4.77
N PRO A 13 -3.68 -13.26 4.38
CA PRO A 13 -2.70 -12.65 3.51
C PRO A 13 -3.45 -12.04 2.33
N ALA A 14 -3.32 -10.71 2.18
CA ALA A 14 -4.05 -9.97 1.16
C ALA A 14 -3.64 -10.57 -0.19
N ASP A 15 -4.59 -11.26 -0.83
CA ASP A 15 -4.34 -11.85 -2.12
C ASP A 15 -3.88 -10.73 -3.08
N PRO A 16 -2.70 -10.85 -3.71
CA PRO A 16 -2.12 -9.76 -4.48
C PRO A 16 -3.02 -9.38 -5.68
N ALA A 17 -3.79 -10.33 -6.23
CA ALA A 17 -4.77 -10.04 -7.27
C ALA A 17 -5.98 -9.31 -6.68
N ALA A 18 -6.45 -9.70 -5.48
CA ALA A 18 -7.52 -8.99 -4.79
C ALA A 18 -7.12 -7.57 -4.39
N ALA A 19 -5.84 -7.32 -4.06
CA ALA A 19 -5.33 -5.99 -3.76
C ALA A 19 -5.37 -5.07 -4.99
N ARG A 20 -4.97 -5.59 -6.16
CA ARG A 20 -5.00 -4.88 -7.45
C ARG A 20 -6.42 -4.70 -8.01
N ALA A 21 -7.40 -5.44 -7.50
CA ALA A 21 -8.79 -5.31 -7.93
C ALA A 21 -9.34 -3.90 -7.63
N GLY A 22 -9.86 -3.23 -8.66
CA GLY A 22 -10.46 -1.90 -8.57
C GLY A 22 -9.49 -0.73 -8.70
N LEU A 23 -8.18 -0.98 -8.89
CA LEU A 23 -7.24 0.08 -9.22
C LEU A 23 -7.52 0.66 -10.60
N THR A 24 -7.29 1.96 -10.76
CA THR A 24 -7.40 2.61 -12.07
C THR A 24 -6.26 2.16 -12.98
N PRO A 25 -6.42 2.28 -14.32
CA PRO A 25 -5.35 1.94 -15.26
C PRO A 25 -4.06 2.75 -15.00
N ALA A 26 -4.20 4.02 -14.60
CA ALA A 26 -3.06 4.86 -14.26
C ALA A 26 -2.34 4.35 -13.00
N GLN A 27 -3.09 3.94 -11.97
CA GLN A 27 -2.53 3.34 -10.76
C GLN A 27 -1.80 2.02 -11.05
N LEU A 28 -2.38 1.16 -11.90
CA LEU A 28 -1.75 -0.11 -12.28
C LEU A 28 -0.44 0.13 -13.03
N ASN A 29 -0.43 1.03 -14.01
CA ASN A 29 0.78 1.36 -14.77
C ASN A 29 1.89 1.91 -13.86
N THR A 30 1.55 2.80 -12.92
CA THR A 30 2.50 3.32 -11.93
C THR A 30 2.99 2.20 -11.00
N LEU A 31 2.09 1.33 -10.51
CA LEU A 31 2.45 0.19 -9.67
C LEU A 31 3.46 -0.72 -10.39
N GLU A 32 3.20 -1.09 -11.64
CA GLU A 32 4.11 -1.93 -12.43
C GLU A 32 5.49 -1.25 -12.61
N ALA A 33 5.52 0.04 -12.92
CA ALA A 33 6.75 0.80 -13.01
C ALA A 33 7.53 0.78 -11.68
N MET A 34 6.84 0.97 -10.55
CA MET A 34 7.45 0.95 -9.23
C MET A 34 7.97 -0.43 -8.81
N GLU A 35 7.30 -1.51 -9.19
CA GLU A 35 7.76 -2.88 -8.93
C GLU A 35 9.13 -3.17 -9.60
N ILE A 36 9.43 -2.55 -10.74
CA ILE A 36 10.75 -2.60 -11.40
C ILE A 36 11.83 -1.98 -10.50
N PHE A 37 11.51 -0.89 -9.81
CA PHE A 37 12.38 -0.22 -8.84
C PHE A 37 12.42 -0.92 -7.47
N ARG A 38 11.99 -2.19 -7.40
CA ARG A 38 11.95 -3.01 -6.17
C ARG A 38 10.97 -2.51 -5.11
N TRP A 39 10.05 -1.62 -5.47
CA TRP A 39 8.94 -1.28 -4.58
C TRP A 39 7.93 -2.42 -4.56
N ARG A 40 7.20 -2.53 -3.45
CA ARG A 40 6.21 -3.60 -3.27
C ARG A 40 4.91 -3.01 -2.74
N LEU A 41 3.79 -3.47 -3.32
CA LEU A 41 2.45 -3.16 -2.80
C LEU A 41 2.29 -3.80 -1.42
N ALA A 42 2.17 -2.99 -0.38
CA ALA A 42 1.93 -3.50 0.97
C ALA A 42 0.44 -3.71 1.22
N PHE A 43 -0.37 -2.71 0.93
CA PHE A 43 -1.84 -2.80 1.05
C PHE A 43 -2.52 -1.69 0.26
N VAL A 44 -3.81 -1.85 0.03
CA VAL A 44 -4.66 -0.85 -0.63
C VAL A 44 -5.70 -0.36 0.36
N ARG A 45 -5.73 0.95 0.61
CA ARG A 45 -6.78 1.56 1.43
C ARG A 45 -8.03 1.70 0.57
N ARG A 46 -9.18 1.29 1.09
CA ARG A 46 -10.48 1.40 0.39
C ARG A 46 -11.45 2.20 1.25
N PRO A 47 -11.46 3.54 1.15
CA PRO A 47 -12.49 4.35 1.78
C PRO A 47 -13.84 4.07 1.13
N MET A 48 -14.93 4.08 1.89
CA MET A 48 -16.25 3.65 1.40
C MET A 48 -16.80 4.50 0.24
N PHE A 49 -16.27 5.72 0.04
CA PHE A 49 -16.73 6.69 -0.96
C PHE A 49 -15.60 7.24 -1.84
N MET A 50 -14.40 6.66 -1.82
CA MET A 50 -13.26 7.14 -2.61
C MET A 50 -12.62 6.00 -3.39
N ALA A 51 -11.83 6.35 -4.41
CA ALA A 51 -11.02 5.38 -5.13
C ALA A 51 -10.05 4.65 -4.19
N PRO A 52 -9.71 3.39 -4.51
CA PRO A 52 -8.69 2.66 -3.78
C PRO A 52 -7.35 3.39 -3.86
N ILE A 53 -6.63 3.43 -2.74
CA ILE A 53 -5.33 4.10 -2.61
C ILE A 53 -4.26 3.03 -2.34
N PRO A 54 -3.50 2.62 -3.37
CA PRO A 54 -2.34 1.75 -3.20
C PRO A 54 -1.28 2.40 -2.31
N VAL A 55 -0.76 1.64 -1.36
CA VAL A 55 0.39 2.01 -0.55
C VAL A 55 1.54 1.06 -0.86
N LEU A 56 2.66 1.61 -1.32
CA LEU A 56 3.86 0.85 -1.66
C LEU A 56 4.98 1.20 -0.70
N PHE A 57 5.83 0.22 -0.41
CA PHE A 57 7.07 0.41 0.33
C PHE A 57 8.27 0.16 -0.58
N ASP A 58 9.37 0.84 -0.30
CA ASP A 58 10.64 0.54 -0.95
C ASP A 58 11.19 -0.83 -0.51
N ALA A 59 12.27 -1.27 -1.16
CA ALA A 59 12.89 -2.56 -0.88
C ALA A 59 13.34 -2.73 0.58
N ASP A 60 13.77 -1.64 1.23
CA ASP A 60 14.24 -1.60 2.62
C ASP A 60 13.12 -1.29 3.63
N ASN A 61 11.89 -1.04 3.16
CA ASN A 61 10.74 -0.60 3.98
C ASN A 61 11.01 0.68 4.79
N THR A 62 11.90 1.54 4.32
CA THR A 62 12.24 2.83 4.93
C THR A 62 11.36 3.97 4.44
N ARG A 63 10.85 3.85 3.22
CA ARG A 63 9.99 4.82 2.56
C ARG A 63 8.70 4.14 2.13
N TYR A 64 7.65 4.92 2.14
CA TYR A 64 6.39 4.54 1.55
C TYR A 64 5.90 5.65 0.64
N VAL A 65 5.18 5.25 -0.41
CA VAL A 65 4.43 6.15 -1.27
C VAL A 65 2.99 5.71 -1.34
N VAL A 66 2.12 6.64 -1.69
CA VAL A 66 0.77 6.31 -2.11
C VAL A 66 0.55 6.68 -3.56
N ILE A 67 -0.17 5.84 -4.30
CA ILE A 67 -0.56 6.14 -5.68
C ILE A 67 -1.94 6.78 -5.68
N GLN A 68 -2.03 8.01 -6.16
CA GLN A 68 -3.29 8.74 -6.32
C GLN A 68 -4.10 8.17 -7.49
N GLU A 69 -5.37 8.56 -7.63
CA GLU A 69 -6.28 8.05 -8.67
C GLU A 69 -5.75 8.29 -10.10
N ASP A 70 -5.06 9.42 -10.31
CA ASP A 70 -4.47 9.81 -11.59
C ASP A 70 -3.14 9.10 -11.90
N GLY A 71 -2.63 8.29 -10.97
CA GLY A 71 -1.34 7.60 -11.08
C GLY A 71 -0.16 8.39 -10.53
N SER A 72 -0.36 9.62 -10.04
CA SER A 72 0.69 10.39 -9.36
C SER A 72 1.11 9.72 -8.05
N LEU A 73 2.40 9.84 -7.74
CA LEU A 73 2.96 9.37 -6.48
C LEU A 73 2.99 10.50 -5.47
N ASP A 74 2.44 10.22 -4.30
CA ASP A 74 2.61 11.07 -3.13
C ASP A 74 3.62 10.38 -2.19
N GLU A 75 4.86 10.87 -2.27
CA GLU A 75 5.87 10.67 -1.24
C GLU A 75 5.61 11.73 -0.17
N HIS A 76 5.39 11.33 1.09
CA HIS A 76 5.50 12.23 2.23
C HIS A 76 6.92 12.13 2.82
N PRO A 77 7.95 12.81 2.27
CA PRO A 77 9.30 12.78 2.80
C PRO A 77 9.43 13.77 3.96
N THR A 78 8.93 13.41 5.15
CA THR A 78 9.25 14.17 6.38
C THR A 78 10.24 13.42 7.24
N LEU A 79 11.38 13.02 6.66
CA LEU A 79 12.55 12.68 7.46
C LEU A 79 13.79 13.43 6.96
N LYS A 80 13.97 14.65 7.47
CA LYS A 80 15.27 15.31 7.43
C LYS A 80 16.19 14.61 8.42
N LEU A 81 17.00 13.68 7.92
CA LEU A 81 18.16 13.20 8.66
C LEU A 81 19.17 14.35 8.73
N ARG A 82 19.30 15.00 9.88
CA ARG A 82 20.39 15.96 10.13
C ARG A 82 21.61 15.18 10.62
N SER A 83 22.73 15.42 9.94
CA SER A 83 24.10 15.03 10.27
C SER A 83 24.52 15.41 11.68
#